data_AF-A0A1F8TR00-F1
#
_entry.id   AF-A0A1F8TR00-F1
#
_cell.length_a   1.000
_cell.length_b   1.000
_cell.length_c   1.000
_cell.angle_alpha   90.00
_cell.angle_beta   90.00
_cell.angle_gamma   90.00
#
_symmetry.space_group_name_H-M   'P 1'
#
loop_
_entity.id
_entity.type
_entity.pdbx_description
1 polymer ?
#
loop_
_entity_poly.entity_id
_entity_poly.type
_entity_poly.pdbx_seq_one_letter_code
_entity_poly.pdbx_strand_id
1 'polypeptide(L)'
;IVNFWSADCPHVERTDARMLASLARWGAQVVLLAIASNANESAGALENASQSRGLPTVMKDAGHVIADLYAAQVTPEVFVVDRAGILRYRGAVDDVSFRQRVPTRSYLDEAVDALLDGRLPTVAEVPAFGCSIIRET
;
A
#
# COMPACT_ATOMS: atom_id res chain seq x y z
N ILE A 1 5.27 -4.22 -5.28
CA ILE A 1 4.15 -3.45 -4.71
C ILE A 1 4.75 -2.20 -4.07
N VAL A 2 4.33 -1.02 -4.52
CA VAL A 2 4.58 0.24 -3.80
C VAL A 2 3.33 0.55 -2.99
N ASN A 3 3.47 0.82 -1.70
CA ASN A 3 2.35 1.11 -0.81
C ASN A 3 2.60 2.45 -0.10
N PHE A 4 1.74 3.43 -0.34
CA PHE A 4 1.73 4.66 0.44
C PHE A 4 1.15 4.36 1.81
N TRP A 5 2.01 4.42 2.81
CA TRP A 5 1.81 3.88 4.15
C TRP A 5 1.89 5.00 5.19
N SER A 6 1.22 4.80 6.32
CA SER A 6 1.24 5.73 7.45
C SER A 6 1.26 4.96 8.77
N ALA A 7 2.09 5.42 9.70
CA ALA A 7 2.14 4.95 11.07
C ALA A 7 0.88 5.35 11.84
N ASP A 8 0.28 6.50 11.53
CA ASP A 8 -0.85 7.08 12.26
C ASP A 8 -2.21 6.89 11.57
N CYS A 9 -2.31 5.92 10.66
CA CYS A 9 -3.56 5.63 9.94
C CYS A 9 -4.18 4.28 10.35
N PRO A 10 -5.41 4.26 10.90
CA PRO A 10 -6.07 3.01 11.29
C PRO A 10 -6.44 2.13 10.08
N HIS A 11 -6.62 2.73 8.89
CA HIS A 11 -6.86 1.96 7.66
C HIS A 11 -5.60 1.21 7.23
N VAL A 12 -4.43 1.80 7.42
CA VAL A 12 -3.14 1.15 7.13
C VAL A 12 -2.90 0.00 8.10
N GLU A 13 -3.06 0.26 9.40
CA GLU A 13 -2.90 -0.77 10.45
C GLU A 13 -3.79 -1.99 10.19
N ARG A 14 -5.04 -1.78 9.76
CA ARG A 14 -5.95 -2.86 9.34
C ARG A 14 -5.35 -3.71 8.20
N THR A 15 -4.77 -3.06 7.20
CA THR A 15 -4.28 -3.75 6.00
C THR A 15 -2.92 -4.42 6.19
N ASP A 16 -2.08 -3.95 7.11
CA ASP A 16 -0.72 -4.43 7.31
C ASP A 16 -0.67 -5.94 7.57
N ALA A 17 -1.49 -6.44 8.51
CA ALA A 17 -1.51 -7.87 8.86
C ALA A 17 -1.87 -8.77 7.66
N ARG A 18 -2.86 -8.36 6.87
CA ARG A 18 -3.28 -9.11 5.67
C ARG A 18 -2.20 -9.06 4.60
N MET A 19 -1.62 -7.88 4.35
CA MET A 19 -0.56 -7.71 3.35
C MET A 19 0.67 -8.55 3.69
N LEU A 20 1.06 -8.62 4.96
CA LEU A 20 2.18 -9.47 5.41
C LEU A 20 1.90 -10.96 5.20
N ALA A 21 0.67 -11.42 5.47
CA ALA A 21 0.28 -12.80 5.18
C ALA A 21 0.34 -13.12 3.68
N SER A 22 -0.12 -12.20 2.82
CA SER A 22 -0.02 -12.34 1.37
C SER A 22 1.44 -12.33 0.88
N LEU A 23 2.29 -11.47 1.43
CA LEU A 23 3.72 -11.44 1.10
C LEU A 23 4.42 -12.75 1.47
N ALA A 24 4.11 -13.32 2.64
CA ALA A 24 4.64 -14.62 3.02
C ALA A 24 4.21 -15.73 2.04
N ARG A 25 2.97 -15.69 1.54
CA ARG A 25 2.44 -16.62 0.55
C ARG A 25 3.09 -16.45 -0.83
N TRP A 26 3.32 -15.22 -1.29
CA TRP A 26 3.98 -14.94 -2.57
C TRP A 26 5.48 -15.23 -2.54
N GLY A 27 6.09 -15.13 -1.36
CA GLY A 27 7.51 -15.35 -1.16
C GLY A 27 8.37 -14.34 -1.93
N ALA A 28 9.56 -14.76 -2.33
CA ALA A 28 10.55 -13.90 -2.97
C ALA A 28 10.15 -13.35 -4.36
N GLN A 29 9.00 -13.77 -4.90
CA GLN A 29 8.52 -13.28 -6.19
C GLN A 29 7.93 -11.88 -6.13
N VAL A 30 7.53 -11.42 -4.94
CA VAL A 30 6.86 -10.14 -4.73
C VAL A 30 7.58 -9.36 -3.64
N VAL A 31 7.90 -8.11 -3.94
CA VAL A 31 8.54 -7.17 -3.01
C VAL A 31 7.53 -6.10 -2.62
N LEU A 32 7.45 -5.78 -1.32
CA LEU A 32 6.72 -4.63 -0.80
C LEU A 32 7.70 -3.48 -0.51
N LEU A 33 7.39 -2.31 -1.06
CA LEU A 33 8.04 -1.04 -0.78
C LEU A 33 7.01 -0.13 -0.10
N ALA A 34 7.07 -0.05 1.23
CA ALA A 34 6.22 0.87 2.00
C ALA A 34 6.85 2.27 2.02
N ILE A 35 6.05 3.30 1.71
CA ILE A 35 6.50 4.69 1.58
C ILE A 35 5.69 5.57 2.54
N ALA A 36 6.34 6.10 3.55
CA ALA A 36 5.77 7.02 4.51
C ALA A 36 5.93 8.46 4.03
N SER A 37 4.81 9.04 3.58
CA SER A 37 4.80 10.34 2.91
C SER A 37 4.12 11.43 3.73
N ASN A 38 3.68 11.21 4.96
CA ASN A 38 3.04 12.30 5.73
C ASN A 38 4.07 13.27 6.33
N ALA A 39 3.80 14.57 6.29
CA ALA A 39 4.68 15.62 6.83
C ALA A 39 4.82 15.54 8.36
N ASN A 40 3.76 15.07 9.03
CA ASN A 40 3.65 15.04 10.48
C ASN A 40 4.13 13.73 11.14
N GLU A 41 4.78 12.83 10.40
CA GLU A 41 5.31 11.57 10.94
C GLU A 41 6.83 11.62 11.09
N SER A 42 7.32 11.52 12.34
CA SER A 42 8.75 11.49 12.64
C SER A 42 9.39 10.14 12.32
N ALA A 43 10.70 10.11 12.05
CA ALA A 43 11.42 8.87 11.78
C ALA A 43 11.27 7.83 12.90
N GLY A 44 11.33 8.26 14.17
CA GLY A 44 11.14 7.37 15.31
C GLY A 44 9.73 6.79 15.41
N ALA A 45 8.69 7.56 15.05
CA ALA A 45 7.32 7.04 15.00
C ALA A 45 7.15 5.97 13.90
N LEU A 46 7.74 6.22 12.72
CA LEU A 46 7.73 5.27 11.61
C LEU A 46 8.47 3.97 11.98
N GLU A 47 9.65 4.09 12.59
CA GLU A 47 10.43 2.93 13.04
C GLU A 47 9.64 2.10 14.06
N ASN A 48 9.11 2.72 15.11
CA ASN A 48 8.32 2.05 16.14
C ASN A 48 7.09 1.33 15.56
N ALA A 49 6.34 2.02 14.68
CA ALA A 49 5.16 1.43 14.04
C ALA A 49 5.54 0.29 13.08
N SER A 50 6.61 0.43 12.29
CA SER A 50 7.06 -0.62 11.38
C SER A 50 7.50 -1.89 12.14
N GLN A 51 8.26 -1.74 13.23
CA GLN A 51 8.73 -2.84 14.05
C GLN A 51 7.58 -3.54 14.77
N SER A 52 6.68 -2.77 15.41
CA SER A 52 5.53 -3.32 16.13
C SER A 52 4.54 -4.06 15.22
N ARG A 53 4.42 -3.65 13.95
CA ARG A 53 3.54 -4.27 12.95
C ARG A 53 4.25 -5.32 12.08
N GLY A 54 5.55 -5.53 12.26
CA GLY A 54 6.33 -6.53 11.51
C GLY A 54 6.57 -6.19 10.04
N LEU A 55 6.54 -4.90 9.68
CA LEU A 55 6.86 -4.44 8.33
C LEU A 55 8.38 -4.51 8.10
N PRO A 56 8.84 -5.09 6.97
CA PRO A 56 10.26 -5.33 6.74
C PRO A 56 11.06 -4.03 6.53
N THR A 57 10.53 -3.08 5.75
CA THR A 57 11.20 -1.78 5.51
C THR A 57 10.15 -0.73 5.14
N VAL A 58 10.20 0.41 5.82
CA VAL A 58 9.42 1.62 5.51
C VAL A 58 10.39 2.74 5.12
N MET A 59 10.20 3.32 3.95
CA MET A 59 11.02 4.42 3.44
C MET A 59 10.31 5.75 3.70
N LYS A 60 11.03 6.74 4.25
CA LYS A 60 10.50 8.09 4.42
C LYS A 60 10.62 8.86 3.10
N ASP A 61 9.50 9.36 2.59
CA ASP A 61 9.44 10.32 1.48
C ASP A 61 9.42 11.75 2.05
N ALA A 62 10.61 12.29 2.31
CA ALA A 62 10.75 13.65 2.80
C ALA A 62 10.36 14.66 1.70
N GLY A 63 9.44 15.58 2.01
CA GLY A 63 8.92 16.55 1.04
C GLY A 63 7.89 16.00 0.05
N HIS A 64 7.39 14.77 0.24
CA HIS A 64 6.28 14.19 -0.54
C HIS A 64 6.54 13.99 -2.03
N VAL A 65 7.81 13.99 -2.43
CA VAL A 65 8.23 13.96 -3.84
C VAL A 65 7.75 12.69 -4.52
N ILE A 66 7.86 11.54 -3.85
CA ILE A 66 7.41 10.27 -4.41
C ILE A 66 5.88 10.19 -4.42
N ALA A 67 5.20 10.69 -3.40
CA ALA A 67 3.74 10.79 -3.40
C ALA A 67 3.21 11.62 -4.57
N ASP A 68 3.88 12.72 -4.92
CA ASP A 68 3.52 13.54 -6.07
C ASP A 68 3.75 12.85 -7.41
N LEU A 69 4.90 12.18 -7.56
CA LEU A 69 5.19 11.43 -8.79
C LEU A 69 4.18 10.32 -9.05
N TYR A 70 3.67 9.67 -7.99
CA TYR A 70 2.66 8.63 -8.10
C TYR A 70 1.22 9.18 -8.11
N ALA A 71 1.04 10.49 -7.89
CA ALA A 71 -0.24 11.12 -7.61
C ALA A 71 -1.04 10.41 -6.49
N ALA A 72 -0.32 9.90 -5.49
CA ALA A 72 -0.92 9.24 -4.34
C ALA A 72 -1.60 10.27 -3.43
N GLN A 73 -2.80 9.95 -2.97
CA GLN A 73 -3.66 10.87 -2.23
C GLN A 73 -4.03 10.39 -0.84
N VAL A 74 -4.05 9.07 -0.62
CA VAL A 74 -4.50 8.48 0.65
C VAL A 74 -3.57 7.36 1.12
N THR A 75 -3.71 6.97 2.38
CA THR A 75 -3.06 5.80 2.97
C THR A 75 -4.11 4.86 3.56
N PRO A 76 -4.08 3.55 3.26
CA PRO A 76 -3.18 2.89 2.31
C PRO A 76 -3.63 3.14 0.85
N GLU A 77 -2.65 3.28 -0.04
CA GLU A 77 -2.85 3.28 -1.49
C GLU A 77 -1.72 2.49 -2.16
N VAL A 78 -2.07 1.47 -2.94
CA VAL A 78 -1.10 0.51 -3.50
C VAL A 78 -0.96 0.65 -5.00
N PHE A 79 0.26 0.40 -5.49
CA PHE A 79 0.62 0.36 -6.90
C PHE A 79 1.36 -0.96 -7.17
N VAL A 80 0.81 -1.79 -8.05
CA VAL A 80 1.40 -3.07 -8.44
C VAL A 80 2.05 -2.89 -9.81
N VAL A 81 3.36 -3.05 -9.82
CA VAL A 81 4.23 -2.95 -11.00
C VAL A 81 4.73 -4.35 -11.33
N ASP A 82 4.65 -4.73 -12.61
CA ASP A 82 5.12 -6.03 -13.07
C ASP A 82 6.65 -6.10 -13.28
N ARG A 83 7.15 -7.26 -13.70
CA ARG A 83 8.59 -7.49 -13.94
C ARG A 83 9.17 -6.63 -15.06
N ALA A 84 8.33 -6.09 -15.96
CA ALA A 84 8.74 -5.19 -17.03
C ALA A 84 8.74 -3.72 -16.57
N GLY A 85 8.43 -3.44 -15.31
CA GLY A 85 8.35 -2.07 -14.78
C GLY A 85 7.04 -1.37 -15.14
N ILE A 86 6.02 -2.10 -15.60
CA ILE A 86 4.76 -1.50 -16.03
C ILE A 86 3.74 -1.55 -14.90
N LEU A 87 3.06 -0.43 -14.65
CA LEU A 87 1.95 -0.34 -13.71
C LEU A 87 0.77 -1.20 -14.21
N ARG A 88 0.32 -2.15 -13.39
CA ARG A 88 -0.79 -3.07 -13.71
C ARG A 88 -1.99 -2.89 -12.81
N TYR A 89 -1.80 -2.35 -11.62
CA TYR A 89 -2.87 -2.01 -10.70
C TYR A 89 -2.49 -0.79 -9.87
N ARG A 90 -3.45 0.11 -9.65
CA ARG A 90 -3.36 1.17 -8.63
C ARG A 90 -4.65 1.25 -7.83
N GLY A 91 -4.56 1.53 -6.53
CA GLY A 91 -5.75 1.81 -5.74
C GLY A 91 -5.85 1.19 -4.36
N ALA A 92 -7.08 0.81 -4.00
CA ALA A 92 -7.43 0.21 -2.72
C ALA A 92 -6.76 -1.16 -2.50
N VAL A 93 -6.49 -1.50 -1.25
CA VAL A 93 -6.04 -2.87 -0.90
C VAL A 93 -7.19 -3.86 -1.02
N ASP A 94 -8.35 -3.49 -0.45
CA ASP A 94 -9.56 -4.30 -0.33
C ASP A 94 -10.81 -3.45 -0.60
N ASP A 95 -11.98 -4.07 -0.52
CA ASP A 95 -13.27 -3.43 -0.74
C ASP A 95 -13.87 -2.74 0.49
N VAL A 96 -13.04 -2.47 1.51
CA VAL A 96 -13.48 -1.69 2.67
C VAL A 96 -13.71 -0.23 2.26
N SER A 97 -14.86 0.29 2.64
CA SER A 97 -15.30 1.66 2.40
C SER A 97 -16.11 2.18 3.58
N PHE A 98 -16.61 3.42 3.48
CA PHE A 98 -17.55 3.96 4.45
C PHE A 98 -18.80 3.07 4.64
N ARG A 99 -19.28 2.41 3.58
CA ARG A 99 -20.49 1.56 3.60
C ARG A 99 -20.21 0.09 3.89
N GLN A 100 -18.95 -0.34 3.76
CA GLN A 100 -18.54 -1.72 3.97
C GLN A 100 -17.30 -1.75 4.84
N ARG A 101 -17.45 -2.09 6.12
CA ARG A 101 -16.34 -2.02 7.10
C ARG A 101 -15.50 -3.29 7.17
N VAL A 102 -16.05 -4.41 6.70
CA VAL A 102 -15.39 -5.73 6.73
C VAL A 102 -14.98 -6.07 5.30
N PRO A 103 -13.71 -6.41 5.05
CA PRO A 103 -13.26 -6.79 3.72
C PRO A 103 -13.90 -8.11 3.29
N THR A 104 -14.47 -8.13 2.09
CA THR A 104 -14.98 -9.36 1.44
C THR A 104 -14.18 -9.73 0.19
N ARG A 105 -13.43 -8.77 -0.34
CA ARG A 105 -12.61 -8.90 -1.54
C ARG A 105 -11.28 -8.18 -1.35
N SER A 106 -10.20 -8.71 -1.94
CA SER A 106 -8.90 -8.02 -1.97
C SER A 106 -8.45 -7.79 -3.39
N TYR A 107 -8.45 -6.53 -3.79
CA TYR A 107 -8.01 -6.12 -5.10
C TYR A 107 -6.50 -6.29 -5.25
N LEU A 108 -5.75 -6.04 -4.18
CA LEU A 108 -4.31 -6.26 -4.17
C LEU A 108 -3.99 -7.74 -4.41
N ASP A 109 -4.67 -8.65 -3.69
CA ASP A 109 -4.40 -10.08 -3.83
C ASP A 109 -4.72 -10.56 -5.25
N GLU A 110 -5.89 -10.18 -5.77
CA GLU A 110 -6.30 -10.52 -7.13
C GLU A 110 -5.34 -9.99 -8.20
N ALA A 111 -4.85 -8.75 -8.06
CA ALA A 111 -3.92 -8.16 -9.01
C ALA A 111 -2.56 -8.88 -8.99
N VAL A 112 -2.04 -9.17 -7.80
CA VAL A 112 -0.74 -9.85 -7.67
C VAL A 112 -0.84 -11.30 -8.11
N ASP A 113 -1.88 -12.03 -7.69
CA ASP A 113 -2.09 -13.44 -8.06
C ASP A 113 -2.28 -13.58 -9.58
N ALA A 114 -3.01 -12.65 -10.24
CA ALA A 114 -3.12 -12.63 -11.69
C ALA A 114 -1.74 -12.52 -12.38
N LEU A 115 -0.87 -11.63 -11.91
CA LEU A 115 0.46 -11.44 -12.48
C LEU A 115 1.39 -12.63 -12.23
N LEU A 116 1.31 -13.25 -11.05
CA LEU A 116 2.05 -14.48 -10.73
C LEU A 116 1.61 -15.65 -11.62
N ASP A 117 0.33 -15.70 -12.00
CA ASP A 117 -0.24 -16.66 -12.94
C ASP A 117 0.02 -16.30 -14.42
N GLY A 118 0.76 -15.23 -14.71
CA GLY A 118 1.06 -14.79 -16.08
C GLY A 118 -0.12 -14.14 -16.81
N ARG A 119 -1.12 -13.65 -16.07
CA ARG A 119 -2.31 -12.95 -16.60
C ARG A 119 -2.31 -11.48 -16.19
N LEU A 120 -3.10 -10.66 -16.88
CA LEU A 120 -3.34 -9.28 -16.45
C LEU A 120 -4.44 -9.23 -15.39
N PRO A 121 -4.36 -8.31 -14.41
CA PRO A 121 -5.47 -8.03 -13.50
C PRO A 121 -6.72 -7.63 -14.26
N THR A 122 -7.88 -8.15 -13.86
CA THR A 122 -9.18 -7.79 -14.47
C THR A 122 -9.55 -6.33 -14.26
N VAL A 123 -9.11 -5.76 -13.13
CA VAL A 123 -9.31 -4.36 -12.77
C VAL A 123 -7.94 -3.72 -12.61
N ALA A 124 -7.70 -2.63 -13.32
CA ALA A 124 -6.43 -1.88 -13.26
C ALA A 124 -6.47 -0.73 -12.24
N GLU A 125 -7.65 -0.25 -11.88
CA GLU A 125 -7.80 0.88 -10.96
C GLU A 125 -9.06 0.75 -10.10
N VAL A 126 -8.89 0.98 -8.79
CA VAL A 126 -10.00 1.12 -7.83
C VAL A 126 -9.69 2.29 -6.90
N PRO A 127 -10.57 3.29 -6.74
CA PRO A 127 -10.31 4.39 -5.82
C PRO A 127 -9.97 3.90 -4.42
N ALA A 128 -8.82 4.34 -3.90
CA ALA A 128 -8.37 3.97 -2.55
C ALA A 128 -9.23 4.68 -1.49
N PHE A 129 -9.48 3.98 -0.38
CA PHE A 129 -10.19 4.50 0.78
C PHE A 129 -9.29 4.48 2.01
N GLY A 130 -8.97 5.67 2.53
CA GLY A 130 -7.99 5.83 3.59
C GLY A 130 -7.90 7.27 4.11
N CYS A 131 -6.96 7.51 5.02
CA CYS A 131 -6.63 8.85 5.48
C CYS A 131 -5.90 9.61 4.38
N SER A 132 -6.15 10.91 4.23
CA SER A 132 -5.42 11.74 3.26
C SER A 132 -3.94 11.84 3.62
N ILE A 133 -3.07 11.82 2.60
CA ILE A 133 -1.65 12.10 2.79
C ILE A 133 -1.49 13.56 3.20
N ILE A 134 -0.82 13.80 4.32
CA ILE A 134 -0.59 15.14 4.86
C ILE A 134 0.66 15.71 4.18
N ARG A 135 0.48 16.81 3.44
CA ARG A 135 1.54 17.52 2.70
C ARG A 135 1.98 18.79 3.45
N GLU A 136 3.23 19.19 3.27
CA GLU A 136 3.70 20.53 3.62
C GLU A 136 2.91 21.59 2.84
N THR A 137 2.58 22.69 3.53
CA THR A 137 1.83 23.83 2.96
C THR A 137 2.79 24.89 2.43
#